data_AF-F9RY26-F1
#
_entry.id   AF-F9RY26-F1
#
_cell.length_a   1.000
_cell.length_b   1.000
_cell.length_c   1.000
_cell.angle_alpha   90.00
_cell.angle_beta   90.00
_cell.angle_gamma   90.00
#
_symmetry.space_group_name_H-M   'P 1'
#
loop_
_entity.id
_entity.type
_entity.pdbx_description
1 polymer ?
#
loop_
_entity_poly.entity_id
_entity_poly.type
_entity_poly.pdbx_seq_one_letter_code
_entity_poly.pdbx_strand_id
1 'polypeptide(L)'
;MSKLVVIVIGCEHSQGLSKKDNKPYNFATVNYLGANDGWTSEKGSCTAVGFDKKQISMNPSPALVAEFQKLASQFPLQCELHLDVDPQNPQRNHVVDIKLIDNK
;
A
#
# COMPACT_ATOMS: atom_id res chain seq x y z
N MET A 1 -12.89 -7.46 -7.81
CA MET A 1 -12.34 -6.15 -7.43
C MET A 1 -12.90 -5.71 -6.09
N SER A 2 -12.08 -5.73 -5.04
CA SER A 2 -12.41 -5.18 -3.72
C SER A 2 -11.87 -3.76 -3.60
N LYS A 3 -12.41 -2.98 -2.66
CA LYS A 3 -12.05 -1.56 -2.47
C LYS A 3 -11.59 -1.32 -1.04
N LEU A 4 -10.62 -0.44 -0.87
CA LEU A 4 -10.08 -0.05 0.43
C LEU A 4 -9.98 1.47 0.52
N VAL A 5 -10.79 2.08 1.40
CA VAL A 5 -10.77 3.52 1.66
C VAL A 5 -9.83 3.82 2.81
N VAL A 6 -8.73 4.53 2.54
CA VAL A 6 -7.65 4.78 3.51
C VAL A 6 -7.01 6.14 3.31
N ILE A 7 -6.22 6.58 4.29
CA ILE A 7 -5.31 7.72 4.14
C ILE A 7 -3.98 7.16 3.62
N VAL A 8 -3.64 7.46 2.37
CA VAL A 8 -2.35 7.09 1.79
C VAL A 8 -1.32 8.14 2.17
N ILE A 9 -0.13 7.67 2.53
CA ILE A 9 1.02 8.50 2.94
C ILE A 9 2.20 8.42 1.98
N GLY A 10 2.12 7.53 0.98
CA GLY A 10 3.07 7.47 -0.13
C GLY A 10 3.06 6.11 -0.83
N CYS A 11 3.85 5.98 -1.89
CA CYS A 11 4.14 4.70 -2.54
C CYS A 11 5.64 4.53 -2.76
N GLU A 12 6.09 3.28 -2.83
CA GLU A 12 7.46 2.92 -3.14
C GLU A 12 7.44 2.02 -4.37
N HIS A 13 8.33 2.26 -5.34
CA HIS A 13 8.54 1.39 -6.49
C HIS A 13 10.02 1.04 -6.55
N SER A 14 10.33 -0.25 -6.49
CA SER A 14 11.69 -0.76 -6.46
C SER A 14 11.88 -1.76 -7.59
N GLN A 15 12.89 -1.53 -8.42
CA GLN A 15 13.26 -2.43 -9.51
C GLN A 15 14.78 -2.54 -9.66
N GLY A 16 15.27 -3.72 -10.02
CA GLY A 16 16.70 -3.96 -10.23
C GLY A 16 17.08 -5.43 -10.14
N LEU A 17 18.35 -5.70 -9.82
CA LEU A 17 18.87 -7.05 -9.59
C LEU A 17 19.17 -7.24 -8.09
N SER A 18 18.76 -8.38 -7.54
CA SER A 18 19.02 -8.75 -6.16
C SER A 18 20.52 -8.90 -5.91
N LYS A 19 21.01 -8.35 -4.78
CA LYS A 19 22.43 -8.40 -4.40
C LYS A 19 22.94 -9.84 -4.16
N LYS A 20 22.05 -10.78 -3.84
CA LYS A 20 22.41 -12.15 -3.46
C LYS A 20 22.67 -13.05 -4.67
N ASP A 21 21.86 -12.91 -5.71
CA ASP A 21 21.73 -13.89 -6.79
C ASP A 21 21.52 -13.26 -8.17
N ASN A 22 21.62 -11.92 -8.29
CA ASN A 22 21.31 -11.16 -9.49
C ASN A 22 19.91 -11.44 -10.05
N LYS A 23 18.97 -11.94 -9.22
CA LYS A 23 17.60 -12.17 -9.67
C LYS A 23 16.89 -10.83 -9.89
N PRO A 24 16.25 -10.61 -11.05
CA PRO A 24 15.49 -9.39 -11.28
C PRO A 24 14.31 -9.31 -10.31
N TYR A 25 14.10 -8.13 -9.76
CA TYR A 25 12.93 -7.80 -8.96
C TYR A 25 12.26 -6.55 -9.51
N ASN A 26 10.94 -6.53 -9.42
CA ASN A 26 10.12 -5.38 -9.71
C ASN A 26 8.89 -5.46 -8.80
N PHE A 27 8.85 -4.62 -7.77
CA PHE A 27 7.73 -4.59 -6.83
C PHE A 27 7.41 -3.16 -6.43
N ALA A 28 6.15 -2.93 -6.13
CA ALA A 28 5.69 -1.66 -5.63
C ALA A 28 4.79 -1.86 -4.41
N THR A 29 4.76 -0.87 -3.52
CA THR A 29 3.99 -0.89 -2.29
C THR A 29 3.34 0.46 -2.06
N VAL A 30 2.10 0.44 -1.57
CA VAL A 30 1.41 1.63 -1.07
C VAL A 30 1.50 1.63 0.44
N ASN A 31 1.95 2.76 0.99
CA ASN A 31 1.99 3.03 2.41
C ASN A 31 0.72 3.79 2.80
N TYR A 32 -0.02 3.30 3.79
CA TYR A 32 -1.25 3.94 4.25
C TYR A 32 -1.36 3.88 5.77
N LEU A 33 -2.22 4.73 6.33
CA LEU A 33 -2.57 4.71 7.74
C LEU A 33 -3.71 3.72 7.97
N GLY A 34 -3.41 2.65 8.72
CA GLY A 34 -4.41 1.71 9.24
C GLY A 34 -4.62 1.93 10.73
N ALA A 35 -5.70 1.38 11.29
CA ALA A 35 -5.90 1.38 12.74
C ALA A 35 -4.69 0.74 13.44
N ASN A 36 -4.27 1.33 14.56
CA ASN A 36 -3.30 0.69 15.42
C ASN A 36 -4.01 -0.34 16.30
N ASP A 37 -3.89 -1.61 15.93
CA ASP A 37 -4.60 -2.72 16.56
C ASP A 37 -4.05 -3.08 17.96
N GLY A 38 -2.91 -2.48 18.35
CA GLY A 38 -2.18 -2.87 19.54
C GLY A 38 -1.70 -4.32 19.46
N TRP A 39 -1.52 -4.95 20.62
CA TRP A 39 -1.20 -6.38 20.68
C TRP A 39 -1.69 -6.98 22.00
N THR A 40 -1.96 -8.28 21.99
CA THR A 40 -2.29 -9.06 23.18
C THR A 40 -1.51 -10.36 23.16
N SER A 41 -0.99 -10.76 24.32
CA SER A 41 -0.24 -12.00 24.53
C SER A 41 -0.56 -12.58 25.90
N GLU A 42 -0.06 -13.78 26.19
CA GLU A 42 -0.16 -14.38 27.53
C GLU A 42 0.51 -13.53 28.63
N LYS A 43 1.47 -12.67 28.29
CA LYS A 43 2.28 -11.91 29.24
C LYS A 43 1.84 -10.45 29.41
N GLY A 44 0.77 -10.04 28.74
CA GLY A 44 0.27 -8.67 28.78
C GLY A 44 -0.36 -8.23 27.48
N SER A 45 -0.74 -6.97 27.43
CA SER A 45 -1.36 -6.34 26.26
C SER A 45 -0.94 -4.88 26.13
N CYS A 46 -1.15 -4.34 24.94
CA CYS A 46 -1.02 -2.93 24.63
C CYS A 46 -2.33 -2.44 24.02
N THR A 47 -2.97 -1.49 24.68
CA THR A 47 -4.07 -0.72 24.09
C THR A 47 -3.47 0.43 23.30
N ALA A 48 -3.65 0.39 21.98
CA ALA A 48 -3.18 1.44 21.10
C ALA A 48 -4.33 2.36 20.68
N VAL A 49 -3.98 3.62 20.39
CA VAL A 49 -4.90 4.65 19.89
C VAL A 49 -4.25 5.33 18.69
N GLY A 50 -5.05 5.68 17.69
CA GLY A 50 -4.59 6.35 16.48
C GLY A 50 -4.25 5.37 15.36
N PHE A 51 -3.26 5.74 14.54
CA PHE A 51 -2.91 5.03 13.32
C PHE A 51 -1.52 4.41 13.39
N ASP A 52 -1.32 3.34 12.63
CA ASP A 52 -0.02 2.74 12.33
C ASP A 52 0.23 2.72 10.83
N LYS A 53 1.51 2.74 10.42
CA LYS A 53 1.90 2.61 9.01
C LYS A 53 1.66 1.16 8.59
N LYS A 54 0.67 0.95 7.73
CA LYS A 54 0.45 -0.34 7.07
C LYS A 54 0.95 -0.26 5.62
N GLN A 55 1.27 -1.42 5.05
CA GLN A 55 1.73 -1.55 3.68
C GLN A 55 0.86 -2.55 2.92
N ILE A 56 0.59 -2.26 1.66
CA ILE A 56 -0.08 -3.20 0.73
C ILE A 56 0.70 -3.23 -0.57
N SER A 57 0.80 -4.42 -1.17
CA SER A 57 1.41 -4.59 -2.49
C SER A 57 0.65 -3.82 -3.55
N MET A 58 1.37 -3.31 -4.54
CA MET A 58 0.83 -2.57 -5.67
C MET A 58 1.33 -3.19 -6.97
N ASN A 59 0.50 -3.19 -8.00
CA ASN A 59 0.92 -3.53 -9.34
C ASN A 59 2.09 -2.62 -9.75
N PRO A 60 3.28 -3.17 -10.06
CA PRO A 60 4.47 -2.37 -10.34
C PRO A 60 4.47 -1.75 -11.76
N SER A 61 3.29 -1.61 -12.38
CA SER A 61 3.10 -0.92 -13.65
C SER A 61 3.56 0.54 -13.55
N PRO A 62 4.43 1.02 -14.46
CA PRO A 62 4.87 2.41 -14.48
C PRO A 62 3.71 3.42 -14.59
N ALA A 63 2.60 3.03 -15.23
CA ALA A 63 1.42 3.88 -15.34
C ALA A 63 0.80 4.17 -13.97
N LEU A 64 0.65 3.13 -13.13
CA LEU A 64 0.09 3.30 -11.79
C LEU A 64 1.03 4.13 -10.90
N VAL A 65 2.34 3.86 -10.96
CA VAL A 65 3.35 4.65 -10.24
C VAL A 65 3.30 6.13 -10.65
N ALA A 66 3.12 6.42 -11.94
CA ALA A 66 2.98 7.78 -12.44
C ALA A 66 1.72 8.49 -11.90
N GLU A 67 0.60 7.78 -11.71
CA GLU A 67 -0.59 8.34 -11.06
C GLU A 67 -0.29 8.77 -9.61
N PHE A 68 0.43 7.95 -8.83
CA PHE A 68 0.85 8.36 -7.49
C PHE A 68 1.83 9.54 -7.50
N GLN A 69 2.72 9.63 -8.48
CA GLN A 69 3.66 10.76 -8.63
C GLN A 69 2.93 12.08 -8.90
N LYS A 70 1.85 12.08 -9.69
CA LYS A 70 1.01 13.27 -9.91
C LYS A 70 0.38 13.79 -8.61
N LEU A 71 0.19 12.92 -7.62
CA LEU A 71 -0.39 13.23 -6.32
C LEU A 71 0.67 13.57 -5.26
N ALA A 72 1.95 13.64 -5.61
CA ALA A 72 3.06 13.80 -4.65
C ALA A 72 2.90 14.99 -3.68
N SER A 73 2.33 16.11 -4.13
CA SER A 73 2.08 17.30 -3.31
C SER A 73 0.83 17.22 -2.43
N GLN A 74 0.01 16.18 -2.58
CA GLN A 74 -1.26 16.01 -1.87
C GLN A 74 -1.16 15.03 -0.69
N PHE A 75 -0.04 14.31 -0.53
CA PHE A 75 0.12 13.41 0.62
C PHE A 75 0.23 14.19 1.95
N PRO A 76 -0.38 13.69 3.03
CA PRO A 76 -1.27 12.53 3.08
C PRO A 76 -2.65 12.83 2.49
N LEU A 77 -3.23 11.88 1.74
CA LEU A 77 -4.55 12.06 1.11
C LEU A 77 -5.48 10.88 1.35
N GLN A 78 -6.77 11.17 1.46
CA GLN A 78 -7.81 10.16 1.55
C GLN A 78 -8.21 9.70 0.15
N CYS A 79 -8.12 8.40 -0.11
CA CYS A 79 -8.46 7.83 -1.40
C CYS A 79 -9.06 6.42 -1.27
N GLU A 80 -9.66 5.99 -2.37
CA GLU A 80 -10.11 4.63 -2.58
C GLU A 80 -9.03 3.89 -3.38
N LEU A 81 -8.44 2.86 -2.78
CA LEU A 81 -7.57 1.91 -3.45
C LEU A 81 -8.42 0.78 -4.02
N HIS A 82 -8.30 0.54 -5.32
CA HIS A 82 -8.91 -0.62 -5.95
C HIS A 82 -7.94 -1.79 -5.91
N LEU A 83 -8.44 -2.92 -5.43
CA LEU A 83 -7.66 -4.13 -5.23
C LEU A 83 -8.12 -5.23 -6.18
N ASP A 84 -7.14 -5.93 -6.74
CA ASP A 84 -7.36 -7.15 -7.50
C ASP A 84 -6.43 -8.27 -7.01
N VAL A 85 -6.73 -9.49 -7.43
CA VAL A 85 -5.93 -10.67 -7.11
C VAL A 85 -4.58 -10.56 -7.82
N ASP A 86 -3.49 -10.80 -7.09
CA ASP A 86 -2.16 -10.81 -7.67
C ASP A 86 -1.98 -12.06 -8.56
N PRO A 87 -1.76 -11.92 -9.87
CA PRO A 87 -1.57 -13.07 -10.75
C PRO A 87 -0.27 -13.83 -10.44
N GLN A 88 0.70 -13.20 -9.77
CA GLN A 88 1.92 -13.87 -9.30
C GLN A 88 1.72 -14.57 -7.95
N ASN A 89 0.72 -14.16 -7.17
CA ASN A 89 0.37 -14.79 -5.91
C ASN A 89 -1.15 -14.67 -5.62
N PRO A 90 -1.95 -15.63 -6.08
CA PRO A 90 -3.42 -15.56 -5.96
C PRO A 90 -3.97 -15.51 -4.54
N GLN A 91 -3.13 -15.77 -3.53
CA GLN A 91 -3.50 -15.65 -2.11
C GLN A 91 -3.46 -14.20 -1.59
N ARG A 92 -2.99 -13.25 -2.40
CA ARG A 92 -2.83 -11.85 -2.01
C ARG A 92 -3.56 -10.93 -2.99
N ASN A 93 -4.06 -9.84 -2.46
CA ASN A 93 -4.54 -8.73 -3.25
C ASN A 93 -3.42 -7.70 -3.42
N HIS A 94 -3.41 -7.00 -4.54
CA HIS A 94 -2.57 -5.81 -4.74
C HIS A 94 -3.41 -4.65 -5.27
N VAL A 95 -2.89 -3.44 -5.08
CA VAL A 95 -3.49 -2.21 -5.61
C VAL A 95 -3.29 -2.16 -7.12
N VAL A 96 -4.39 -2.01 -7.86
CA VAL A 96 -4.40 -1.86 -9.32
C VAL A 96 -4.77 -0.46 -9.79
N ASP A 97 -5.41 0.33 -8.94
CA ASP A 97 -5.88 1.67 -9.26
C ASP A 97 -6.10 2.50 -7.98
N ILE A 98 -6.08 3.83 -8.13
CA ILE A 98 -6.26 4.80 -7.04
C ILE A 98 -7.23 5.90 -7.48
N LYS A 99 -8.22 6.18 -6.64
CA LYS A 99 -9.21 7.24 -6.88
C LYS A 99 -9.28 8.18 -5.68
N LEU A 100 -9.13 9.49 -5.94
CA LEU A 100 -9.36 10.52 -4.93
C LEU A 100 -10.81 10.49 -4.46
N ILE A 101 -11.00 10.63 -3.15
CA ILE A 101 -12.32 10.88 -2.57
C ILE A 101 -12.45 12.40 -2.46
N ASP A 102 -13.25 12.98 -3.35
CA ASP A 102 -13.59 14.40 -3.31
C ASP A 102 -14.45 14.64 -2.07
N ASN A 103 -13.85 15.17 -1.00
CA ASN A 103 -14.58 15.69 0.14
C ASN A 103 -15.10 17.09 -0.23
N LYS A 104 -16.20 17.15 -0.98
CA LYS A 104 -16.99 18.38 -1.14
C LYS A 104 -17.81 18.65 0.11
#